data_AF-A0A2H4VHU2-F1
#
_entry.id   AF-A0A2H4VHU2-F1
#
_cell.length_a   1.000
_cell.length_b   1.000
_cell.length_c   1.000
_cell.angle_alpha   90.00
_cell.angle_beta   90.00
_cell.angle_gamma   90.00
#
_symmetry.space_group_name_H-M   'P 1'
#
loop_
_entity.id
_entity.type
_entity.pdbx_description
1 polymer ?
#
loop_
_entity_poly.entity_id
_entity_poly.type
_entity_poly.pdbx_seq_one_letter_code
_entity_poly.pdbx_strand_id
1 'polypeptide(L)'
;MSTKSISTLEIEPLINKFLELYSEIIDFENLTKKLETPQKLGYCEKLVKDNYLIKGPVIDGSLSAFPYITEEYKDFFKFAHGVRLRRMAFNNVPWNNSGPDMLRDWKYGWPLTQINYRNFSSLYSQLEQLYLVNVNRELSCQDLLNIYFGGLDERLFFFLDEFDQITDEEIPTPTKEYFKTLRKVKCKDSVLKQLIYNLEFLIRVSLNKKFQKCDIYTKDEPSLIKGLIYFSAAANKRNTITEEDIIKAYNTHFKLLKTDVTHYPLREDVFKSTNYNSIKAKLVHYSLKLGITHG
;
A
#
# COMPACT_ATOMS: atom_id res chain seq x y z
N MET A 1 20.47 19.43 11.29
CA MET A 1 20.39 18.44 12.38
C MET A 1 21.45 17.38 12.13
N SER A 2 22.34 17.16 13.10
CA SER A 2 23.35 16.10 13.07
C SER A 2 22.66 14.74 12.91
N THR A 3 23.08 13.96 11.91
CA THR A 3 22.55 12.63 11.58
C THR A 3 22.98 11.61 12.64
N LYS A 4 22.35 11.66 13.82
CA LYS A 4 22.31 10.49 14.70
C LYS A 4 21.68 9.35 13.89
N SER A 5 22.34 8.19 13.88
CA SER A 5 21.75 6.98 13.30
C SER A 5 20.37 6.75 13.93
N ILE A 6 19.34 6.48 13.12
CA ILE A 6 17.96 6.22 13.60
C ILE A 6 17.96 5.12 14.68
N SER A 7 18.91 4.19 14.62
CA SER A 7 19.10 3.12 15.60
C SER A 7 19.49 3.58 17.02
N THR A 8 19.92 4.83 17.22
CA THR A 8 20.32 5.37 18.53
C THR A 8 19.25 6.27 19.16
N LEU A 9 18.09 6.40 18.52
CA LEU A 9 16.99 7.20 19.03
C LEU A 9 16.13 6.41 20.01
N GLU A 10 15.84 7.01 21.15
CA GLU A 10 14.86 6.47 22.10
C GLU A 10 13.44 6.80 21.63
N ILE A 11 12.57 5.79 21.58
CA ILE A 11 11.23 5.92 21.03
C ILE A 11 10.28 6.67 21.97
N GLU A 12 10.36 6.42 23.28
CA GLU A 12 9.44 6.97 24.28
C GLU A 12 9.50 8.53 24.31
N PRO A 13 10.68 9.19 24.34
CA PRO A 13 10.73 10.65 24.24
C PRO A 13 10.12 11.21 22.93
N LEU A 14 10.24 10.46 21.83
CA LEU A 14 9.67 10.86 20.55
C LEU A 14 8.14 10.71 20.54
N ILE A 15 7.61 9.66 21.16
CA ILE A 15 6.17 9.47 21.38
C ILE A 15 5.61 10.60 22.24
N ASN A 16 6.25 10.92 23.36
CA ASN A 16 5.79 11.99 24.25
C ASN A 16 5.74 13.33 23.51
N LYS A 17 6.79 13.67 22.77
CA LYS A 17 6.81 14.87 21.93
C LYS A 17 5.73 14.87 20.85
N PHE A 18 5.43 13.71 20.26
CA PHE A 18 4.36 13.59 19.28
C PHE A 18 2.99 13.83 19.92
N LEU A 19 2.72 13.25 21.09
CA LEU A 19 1.48 13.46 21.83
C LEU A 19 1.32 14.91 22.28
N GLU A 20 2.39 15.57 22.72
CA GLU A 20 2.37 17.02 23.03
C GLU A 20 1.96 17.88 21.82
N LEU A 21 2.35 17.49 20.61
CA LEU A 21 2.06 18.26 19.39
C LEU A 21 0.68 17.98 18.80
N TYR A 22 0.11 16.78 19.03
CA TYR A 22 -1.04 16.28 18.26
C TYR A 22 -2.19 15.72 19.09
N SER A 23 -2.08 15.65 20.42
CA SER A 23 -3.15 15.10 21.29
C SER A 23 -4.47 15.87 21.22
N GLU A 24 -4.42 17.18 20.94
CA GLU A 24 -5.63 18.01 20.74
C GLU A 24 -6.31 17.80 19.38
N ILE A 25 -5.58 17.18 18.44
CA ILE A 25 -6.00 17.01 17.04
C ILE A 25 -6.56 15.60 16.85
N ILE A 26 -5.86 14.57 17.35
CA ILE A 26 -6.27 13.18 17.20
C ILE A 26 -5.92 12.39 18.46
N ASP A 27 -6.87 11.56 18.93
CA ASP A 27 -6.60 10.53 19.95
C ASP A 27 -5.76 9.39 19.35
N PHE A 28 -4.46 9.65 19.25
CA PHE A 28 -3.46 8.64 18.88
C PHE A 28 -2.90 7.91 20.09
N GLU A 29 -3.42 8.11 21.31
CA GLU A 29 -2.82 7.55 22.52
C GLU A 29 -2.74 6.01 22.43
N ASN A 30 -3.78 5.39 21.89
CA ASN A 30 -3.80 3.95 21.66
C ASN A 30 -2.84 3.51 20.54
N LEU A 31 -2.65 4.33 19.50
CA LEU A 31 -1.73 4.03 18.42
C LEU A 31 -0.27 4.13 18.89
N THR A 32 0.08 5.23 19.57
CA THR A 32 1.46 5.50 19.99
C THR A 32 1.93 4.51 21.05
N LYS A 33 1.07 4.12 22.00
CA LYS A 33 1.38 3.03 22.96
C LYS A 33 1.73 1.71 22.26
N LYS A 34 1.13 1.43 21.10
CA LYS A 34 1.43 0.22 20.32
C LYS A 34 2.75 0.34 19.55
N LEU A 35 3.26 1.54 19.29
CA LEU A 35 4.54 1.73 18.60
C LEU A 35 5.74 1.31 19.46
N GLU A 36 5.62 1.21 20.78
CA GLU A 36 6.70 0.61 21.60
C GLU A 36 6.84 -0.90 21.37
N THR A 37 5.75 -1.54 20.92
CA THR A 37 5.71 -2.97 20.61
C THR A 37 5.08 -3.17 19.23
N PRO A 38 5.79 -2.86 18.12
CA PRO A 38 5.21 -2.82 16.78
C PRO A 38 4.56 -4.15 16.36
N GLN A 39 4.90 -5.28 16.97
CA GLN A 39 4.19 -6.55 16.72
C GLN A 39 2.71 -6.49 17.11
N LYS A 40 2.32 -5.67 18.10
CA LYS A 40 0.91 -5.39 18.43
C LYS A 40 0.17 -4.67 17.29
N LEU A 41 0.89 -4.09 16.32
CA LEU A 41 0.34 -3.49 15.11
C LEU A 41 0.32 -4.45 13.91
N GLY A 42 0.87 -5.68 14.06
CA GLY A 42 0.92 -6.69 13.01
C GLY A 42 2.29 -6.83 12.34
N TYR A 43 3.27 -5.99 12.66
CA TYR A 43 4.62 -6.12 12.11
C TYR A 43 5.31 -7.39 12.63
N CYS A 44 6.00 -8.10 11.74
CA CYS A 44 6.82 -9.26 12.09
C CYS A 44 8.19 -9.20 11.42
N GLU A 45 9.12 -10.01 11.91
CA GLU A 45 10.49 -10.03 11.39
C GLU A 45 10.54 -10.39 9.90
N LYS A 46 9.75 -11.37 9.47
CA LYS A 46 9.66 -11.80 8.07
C LYS A 46 9.20 -10.67 7.14
N LEU A 47 8.23 -9.88 7.60
CA LEU A 47 7.72 -8.72 6.86
C LEU A 47 8.76 -7.60 6.77
N VAL A 48 9.49 -7.34 7.85
CA VAL A 48 10.35 -6.15 7.99
C VAL A 48 11.79 -6.39 7.50
N LYS A 49 12.39 -7.57 7.77
CA LYS A 49 13.79 -7.89 7.48
C LYS A 49 14.00 -8.70 6.20
N ASP A 50 13.14 -9.69 5.94
CA ASP A 50 13.41 -10.74 4.94
C ASP A 50 13.01 -10.34 3.51
N ASN A 51 12.69 -9.06 3.30
CA ASN A 51 12.26 -8.50 2.01
C ASN A 51 13.28 -8.64 0.87
N TYR A 52 14.56 -8.99 1.12
CA TYR A 52 15.53 -9.29 0.06
C TYR A 52 15.27 -10.64 -0.64
N LEU A 53 14.55 -11.56 0.00
CA LEU A 53 14.14 -12.84 -0.58
C LEU A 53 12.81 -12.74 -1.32
N ILE A 54 12.08 -11.63 -1.15
CA ILE A 54 10.84 -11.33 -1.86
C ILE A 54 11.18 -10.73 -3.23
N LYS A 55 11.82 -11.55 -4.07
CA LYS A 55 11.75 -11.40 -5.54
C LYS A 55 10.41 -11.95 -6.04
N GLY A 56 9.31 -11.59 -5.37
CA GLY A 56 8.02 -11.66 -6.00
C GLY A 56 8.05 -10.79 -7.26
N PRO A 57 7.16 -11.02 -8.25
CA PRO A 57 7.03 -10.12 -9.37
C PRO A 57 6.54 -8.79 -8.82
N VAL A 58 7.42 -7.90 -8.36
CA VAL A 58 7.04 -6.53 -8.06
C VAL A 58 6.70 -5.93 -9.42
N ILE A 59 5.41 -6.02 -9.78
CA ILE A 59 4.81 -5.49 -11.01
C ILE A 59 4.75 -3.96 -10.88
N ASP A 60 5.72 -3.30 -10.25
CA ASP A 60 5.74 -1.86 -10.14
C ASP A 60 6.33 -1.25 -11.42
N GLY A 61 5.70 -0.17 -11.87
CA GLY A 61 5.91 0.51 -13.15
C GLY A 61 7.27 1.19 -13.30
N SER A 62 8.30 0.84 -12.51
CA SER A 62 9.67 1.33 -12.68
C SER A 62 10.43 0.65 -13.83
N LEU A 63 9.77 -0.17 -14.64
CA LEU A 63 10.38 -0.87 -15.76
C LEU A 63 10.74 0.01 -16.95
N SER A 64 10.29 1.27 -16.99
CA SER A 64 10.85 2.24 -17.94
C SER A 64 12.37 2.44 -17.77
N ALA A 65 12.96 1.96 -16.66
CA ALA A 65 14.40 2.00 -16.40
C ALA A 65 15.16 0.71 -16.80
N PHE A 66 14.49 -0.36 -17.25
CA PHE A 66 15.16 -1.60 -17.64
C PHE A 66 15.08 -1.81 -19.17
N PRO A 67 16.19 -1.72 -19.91
CA PRO A 67 16.22 -1.91 -21.37
C PRO A 67 15.97 -3.36 -21.83
N TYR A 68 15.52 -4.26 -20.95
CA TYR A 68 15.35 -5.70 -21.18
C TYR A 68 13.92 -6.20 -20.91
N ILE A 69 12.91 -5.37 -21.14
CA ILE A 69 11.51 -5.83 -21.12
C ILE A 69 11.28 -6.67 -22.38
N THR A 70 11.16 -7.99 -22.23
CA THR A 70 10.77 -8.87 -23.35
C THR A 70 9.33 -8.56 -23.79
N GLU A 71 8.97 -8.85 -25.04
CA GLU A 71 7.57 -8.69 -25.52
C GLU A 71 6.58 -9.44 -24.63
N GLU A 72 7.00 -10.58 -24.06
CA GLU A 72 6.15 -11.31 -23.14
C GLU A 72 5.85 -10.47 -21.90
N TYR A 73 6.82 -9.78 -21.31
CA TYR A 73 6.60 -8.95 -20.13
C TYR A 73 5.55 -7.85 -20.38
N LYS A 74 5.46 -7.28 -21.58
CA LYS A 74 4.42 -6.30 -21.94
C LYS A 74 3.01 -6.87 -21.91
N ASP A 75 2.84 -8.14 -22.28
CA ASP A 75 1.54 -8.82 -22.28
C ASP A 75 1.05 -9.18 -20.86
N PHE A 76 1.97 -9.39 -19.92
CA PHE A 76 1.67 -9.51 -18.49
C PHE A 76 1.14 -8.20 -17.93
N PHE A 77 1.79 -7.08 -18.26
CA PHE A 77 1.36 -5.76 -17.84
C PHE A 77 -0.03 -5.43 -18.37
N LYS A 78 -0.34 -5.74 -19.65
CA LYS A 78 -1.71 -5.60 -20.17
C LYS A 78 -2.74 -6.36 -19.34
N PHE A 79 -2.35 -7.49 -18.76
CA PHE A 79 -3.19 -8.33 -17.93
C PHE A 79 -3.29 -7.84 -16.46
N ALA A 80 -2.18 -7.47 -15.82
CA ALA A 80 -2.19 -6.89 -14.48
C ALA A 80 -2.87 -5.49 -14.47
N HIS A 81 -2.65 -4.69 -15.51
CA HIS A 81 -3.46 -3.49 -15.81
C HIS A 81 -4.87 -3.83 -16.30
N GLY A 82 -5.22 -5.10 -16.47
CA GLY A 82 -6.56 -5.59 -16.75
C GLY A 82 -7.40 -5.76 -15.48
N VAL A 83 -6.78 -5.80 -14.29
CA VAL A 83 -7.49 -5.71 -13.00
C VAL A 83 -8.28 -4.41 -12.98
N ARG A 84 -9.59 -4.52 -12.72
CA ARG A 84 -10.56 -3.45 -12.95
C ARG A 84 -10.14 -2.14 -12.29
N LEU A 85 -9.77 -2.19 -11.00
CA LEU A 85 -9.33 -1.03 -10.24
C LEU A 85 -8.01 -0.45 -10.78
N ARG A 86 -7.01 -1.32 -11.02
CA ARG A 86 -5.69 -0.93 -11.53
C ARG A 86 -5.76 -0.31 -12.92
N ARG A 87 -6.60 -0.86 -13.80
CA ARG A 87 -6.90 -0.31 -15.14
C ARG A 87 -7.48 1.08 -15.04
N MET A 88 -8.46 1.24 -14.16
CA MET A 88 -9.14 2.51 -13.98
C MET A 88 -8.21 3.54 -13.38
N ALA A 89 -7.39 3.18 -12.39
CA ALA A 89 -6.35 4.03 -11.85
C ALA A 89 -5.36 4.47 -12.93
N PHE A 90 -4.80 3.54 -13.70
CA PHE A 90 -3.84 3.83 -14.76
C PHE A 90 -4.36 4.88 -15.76
N ASN A 91 -5.63 4.75 -16.17
CA ASN A 91 -6.23 5.64 -17.16
C ASN A 91 -6.68 6.99 -16.59
N ASN A 92 -6.84 7.10 -15.27
CA ASN A 92 -7.50 8.26 -14.67
C ASN A 92 -6.64 9.03 -13.65
N VAL A 93 -5.53 8.49 -13.14
CA VAL A 93 -4.61 9.22 -12.25
C VAL A 93 -3.23 9.42 -12.90
N PRO A 94 -2.48 10.48 -12.53
CA PRO A 94 -1.13 10.71 -13.06
C PRO A 94 -0.20 9.53 -12.75
N TRP A 95 0.69 9.17 -13.69
CA TRP A 95 1.64 8.07 -13.49
C TRP A 95 2.67 8.37 -12.38
N ASN A 96 3.26 9.57 -12.39
CA ASN A 96 4.16 10.08 -11.36
C ASN A 96 4.02 11.60 -11.24
N ASN A 97 4.21 12.14 -10.03
CA ASN A 97 4.42 13.58 -9.84
C ASN A 97 5.88 13.93 -10.17
N SER A 98 6.39 13.58 -11.35
CA SER A 98 7.74 13.94 -11.80
C SER A 98 7.80 15.39 -12.32
N GLY A 99 7.20 16.31 -11.58
CA GLY A 99 7.31 17.75 -11.79
C GLY A 99 8.37 18.37 -10.85
N PRO A 100 8.90 19.56 -11.19
CA PRO A 100 9.86 20.31 -10.36
C PRO A 100 9.38 20.61 -8.93
N ASP A 101 8.09 20.44 -8.63
CA ASP A 101 7.52 20.59 -7.29
C ASP A 101 7.97 19.51 -6.28
N MET A 102 8.45 18.34 -6.74
CA MET A 102 8.97 17.30 -5.82
C MET A 102 10.20 17.75 -5.02
N LEU A 103 11.03 18.65 -5.57
CA LEU A 103 12.24 19.13 -4.91
C LEU A 103 11.97 20.28 -3.93
N ARG A 104 10.91 21.05 -4.13
CA ARG A 104 10.54 22.17 -3.24
C ARG A 104 9.83 21.69 -1.98
N ASP A 105 9.00 20.65 -2.08
CA ASP A 105 8.21 20.15 -0.95
C ASP A 105 8.98 19.18 -0.03
N TRP A 106 10.12 18.63 -0.45
CA TRP A 106 10.94 17.74 0.41
C TRP A 106 11.32 18.38 1.76
N LYS A 107 11.47 19.72 1.78
CA LYS A 107 11.82 20.47 3.00
C LYS A 107 10.66 20.56 4.03
N TYR A 108 9.44 20.18 3.64
CA TYR A 108 8.20 20.30 4.43
C TYR A 108 7.41 18.98 4.55
N GLY A 109 8.07 17.84 4.29
CA GLY A 109 7.43 16.52 4.30
C GLY A 109 6.88 16.07 2.95
N TRP A 110 6.33 14.85 2.89
CA TRP A 110 5.79 14.27 1.66
C TRP A 110 4.81 15.24 0.98
N PRO A 111 4.93 15.50 -0.35
CA PRO A 111 3.91 16.25 -1.04
C PRO A 111 2.63 15.40 -1.10
N LEU A 112 1.72 15.61 -0.14
CA LEU A 112 0.29 15.31 -0.25
C LEU A 112 -0.36 16.30 -1.23
N THR A 113 0.29 16.53 -2.37
CA THR A 113 -0.13 17.42 -3.44
C THR A 113 -1.16 16.74 -4.32
N GLN A 114 -0.89 15.49 -4.70
CA GLN A 114 -1.80 14.66 -5.49
C GLN A 114 -1.52 13.16 -5.29
N ILE A 115 -2.56 12.36 -5.44
CA ILE A 115 -2.48 10.92 -5.66
C ILE A 115 -1.97 10.61 -7.07
N ASN A 116 -1.15 9.57 -7.19
CA ASN A 116 -0.66 9.08 -8.45
C ASN A 116 -0.81 7.56 -8.54
N TYR A 117 -0.51 7.00 -9.70
CA TYR A 117 -0.61 5.57 -9.96
C TYR A 117 0.30 4.75 -9.04
N ARG A 118 1.45 5.29 -8.62
CA ARG A 118 2.35 4.61 -7.67
C ARG A 118 1.69 4.34 -6.32
N ASN A 119 0.80 5.23 -5.86
CA ASN A 119 0.01 4.97 -4.66
C ASN A 119 -0.89 3.73 -4.82
N PHE A 120 -1.43 3.50 -6.01
CA PHE A 120 -2.20 2.29 -6.32
C PHE A 120 -1.33 1.05 -6.48
N SER A 121 -0.19 1.16 -7.19
CA SER A 121 0.67 0.00 -7.39
C SER A 121 1.27 -0.50 -6.07
N SER A 122 1.56 0.40 -5.13
CA SER A 122 2.09 0.04 -3.81
C SER A 122 1.16 -0.88 -3.01
N LEU A 123 -0.16 -0.84 -3.26
CA LEU A 123 -1.11 -1.75 -2.63
C LEU A 123 -0.82 -3.21 -3.00
N TYR A 124 -0.63 -3.51 -4.27
CA TYR A 124 -0.36 -4.89 -4.72
C TYR A 124 0.98 -5.41 -4.21
N SER A 125 2.02 -4.56 -4.19
CA SER A 125 3.30 -4.93 -3.58
C SER A 125 3.15 -5.30 -2.10
N GLN A 126 2.29 -4.59 -1.37
CA GLN A 126 2.03 -4.89 0.04
C GLN A 126 1.18 -6.14 0.22
N LEU A 127 0.16 -6.35 -0.62
CA LEU A 127 -0.65 -7.57 -0.58
C LEU A 127 0.19 -8.82 -0.88
N GLU A 128 1.09 -8.77 -1.85
CA GLU A 128 2.01 -9.88 -2.13
C GLU A 128 2.92 -10.21 -0.94
N GLN A 129 3.47 -9.20 -0.27
CA GLN A 129 4.31 -9.39 0.92
C GLN A 129 3.54 -10.02 2.06
N LEU A 130 2.32 -9.53 2.33
CA LEU A 130 1.45 -10.10 3.37
C LEU A 130 1.08 -11.54 3.03
N TYR A 131 0.67 -11.81 1.79
CA TYR A 131 0.30 -13.16 1.36
C TYR A 131 1.45 -14.15 1.54
N LEU A 132 2.68 -13.76 1.18
CA LEU A 132 3.90 -14.56 1.37
C LEU A 132 4.18 -14.85 2.85
N VAL A 133 3.96 -13.86 3.72
CA VAL A 133 4.08 -14.03 5.17
C VAL A 133 3.01 -15.02 5.67
N ASN A 134 1.76 -14.91 5.22
CA ASN A 134 0.67 -15.79 5.66
C ASN A 134 0.85 -17.25 5.20
N VAL A 135 1.23 -17.50 3.94
CA VAL A 135 1.42 -18.89 3.45
C VAL A 135 2.75 -19.52 3.84
N ASN A 136 3.71 -18.71 4.27
CA ASN A 136 5.05 -19.13 4.65
C ASN A 136 5.82 -19.96 3.61
N ARG A 137 5.58 -19.70 2.31
CA ARG A 137 6.27 -20.32 1.17
C ARG A 137 6.35 -19.33 0.00
N GLU A 138 7.04 -19.70 -1.07
CA GLU A 138 7.01 -18.94 -2.33
C GLU A 138 5.59 -18.86 -2.89
N LEU A 139 5.26 -17.74 -3.53
CA LEU A 139 3.95 -17.51 -4.13
C LEU A 139 3.79 -18.35 -5.40
N SER A 140 2.74 -19.16 -5.45
CA SER A 140 2.32 -19.89 -6.66
C SER A 140 1.50 -19.00 -7.58
N CYS A 141 1.25 -19.45 -8.80
CA CYS A 141 0.35 -18.75 -9.72
C CYS A 141 -1.08 -18.62 -9.17
N GLN A 142 -1.54 -19.58 -8.36
CA GLN A 142 -2.85 -19.51 -7.75
C GLN A 142 -2.90 -18.42 -6.66
N ASP A 143 -1.81 -18.21 -5.93
CA ASP A 143 -1.74 -17.13 -4.94
C ASP A 143 -1.77 -15.76 -5.64
N LEU A 144 -1.06 -15.60 -6.76
CA LEU A 144 -1.13 -14.39 -7.57
C LEU A 144 -2.56 -14.14 -8.11
N LEU A 145 -3.27 -15.19 -8.53
CA LEU A 145 -4.68 -15.05 -8.91
C LEU A 145 -5.53 -14.54 -7.74
N ASN A 146 -5.34 -15.08 -6.54
CA ASN A 146 -6.07 -14.63 -5.36
C ASN A 146 -5.74 -13.17 -5.01
N ILE A 147 -4.47 -12.78 -5.06
CA ILE A 147 -4.03 -11.40 -4.75
C ILE A 147 -4.63 -10.38 -5.73
N TYR A 148 -4.54 -10.65 -7.04
CA TYR A 148 -4.93 -9.68 -8.07
C TYR A 148 -6.41 -9.69 -8.42
N PHE A 149 -7.12 -10.78 -8.12
CA PHE A 149 -8.52 -10.98 -8.53
C PHE A 149 -9.44 -11.46 -7.40
N GLY A 150 -8.96 -11.46 -6.15
CA GLY A 150 -9.78 -11.74 -4.96
C GLY A 150 -10.57 -10.53 -4.45
N GLY A 151 -10.42 -9.36 -5.07
CA GLY A 151 -11.20 -8.16 -4.74
C GLY A 151 -10.80 -7.45 -3.44
N LEU A 152 -9.78 -7.92 -2.73
CA LEU A 152 -9.25 -7.27 -1.53
C LEU A 152 -8.76 -5.84 -1.81
N ASP A 153 -8.22 -5.60 -3.00
CA ASP A 153 -7.82 -4.28 -3.47
C ASP A 153 -9.02 -3.32 -3.55
N GLU A 154 -10.13 -3.77 -4.12
CA GLU A 154 -11.38 -3.00 -4.23
C GLU A 154 -12.04 -2.80 -2.86
N ARG A 155 -12.00 -3.80 -1.98
CA ARG A 155 -12.50 -3.69 -0.60
C ARG A 155 -11.73 -2.62 0.17
N LEU A 156 -10.41 -2.64 0.11
CA LEU A 156 -9.55 -1.62 0.73
C LEU A 156 -9.78 -0.24 0.11
N PHE A 157 -10.02 -0.17 -1.19
CA PHE A 157 -10.22 1.08 -1.91
C PHE A 157 -11.56 1.77 -1.58
N PHE A 158 -12.64 1.01 -1.40
CA PHE A 158 -13.98 1.57 -1.16
C PHE A 158 -14.40 1.59 0.30
N PHE A 159 -13.98 0.60 1.09
CA PHE A 159 -14.49 0.37 2.45
C PHE A 159 -13.43 0.56 3.53
N LEU A 160 -12.15 0.62 3.16
CA LEU A 160 -11.04 0.93 4.07
C LEU A 160 -11.06 -0.01 5.28
N ASP A 161 -11.20 0.46 6.51
CA ASP A 161 -11.11 -0.34 7.73
C ASP A 161 -12.28 -1.33 7.92
N GLU A 162 -13.29 -1.26 7.07
CA GLU A 162 -14.40 -2.23 7.00
C GLU A 162 -14.17 -3.32 5.92
N PHE A 163 -13.01 -3.35 5.24
CA PHE A 163 -12.75 -4.23 4.08
C PHE A 163 -13.04 -5.73 4.28
N ASP A 164 -12.94 -6.22 5.52
CA ASP A 164 -13.14 -7.61 5.93
C ASP A 164 -14.60 -7.95 6.26
N GLN A 165 -15.49 -6.95 6.30
CA GLN A 165 -16.92 -7.12 6.58
C GLN A 165 -17.77 -7.21 5.31
N ILE A 166 -17.15 -6.94 4.16
CA ILE A 166 -17.84 -6.77 2.89
C ILE A 166 -17.94 -8.11 2.16
N THR A 167 -19.01 -8.34 1.41
CA THR A 167 -19.16 -9.48 0.49
C THR A 167 -18.81 -9.07 -0.94
N ASP A 168 -18.55 -10.02 -1.83
CA ASP A 168 -18.14 -9.69 -3.21
C ASP A 168 -19.24 -8.94 -3.97
N GLU A 169 -20.50 -9.21 -3.64
CA GLU A 169 -21.69 -8.59 -4.22
C GLU A 169 -21.82 -7.10 -3.83
N GLU A 170 -21.28 -6.72 -2.68
CA GLU A 170 -21.32 -5.35 -2.17
C GLU A 170 -20.23 -4.46 -2.78
N ILE A 171 -19.21 -5.04 -3.42
CA ILE A 171 -18.10 -4.29 -4.01
C ILE A 171 -18.60 -3.46 -5.20
N PRO A 172 -18.57 -2.11 -5.12
CA PRO A 172 -19.06 -1.29 -6.20
C PRO A 172 -18.13 -1.38 -7.41
N THR A 173 -18.69 -1.18 -8.59
CA THR A 173 -17.86 -1.05 -9.80
C THR A 173 -17.12 0.29 -9.77
N PRO A 174 -15.78 0.32 -9.91
CA PRO A 174 -15.05 1.58 -10.01
C PRO A 174 -15.55 2.45 -11.15
N THR A 175 -15.88 3.71 -10.85
CA THR A 175 -16.44 4.66 -11.82
C THR A 175 -15.43 5.75 -12.17
N LYS A 176 -15.51 6.28 -13.40
CA LYS A 176 -14.69 7.44 -13.80
C LYS A 176 -14.92 8.64 -12.89
N GLU A 177 -16.14 8.81 -12.38
CA GLU A 177 -16.51 9.89 -11.47
C GLU A 177 -15.73 9.83 -10.16
N TYR A 178 -15.57 8.63 -9.58
CA TYR A 178 -14.75 8.43 -8.38
C TYR A 178 -13.31 8.90 -8.62
N PHE A 179 -12.69 8.49 -9.73
CA PHE A 179 -11.32 8.91 -10.04
C PHE A 179 -11.21 10.42 -10.31
N LYS A 180 -12.24 11.07 -10.88
CA LYS A 180 -12.27 12.54 -10.98
C LYS A 180 -12.26 13.20 -9.60
N THR A 181 -13.03 12.68 -8.64
CA THR A 181 -13.02 13.16 -7.25
C THR A 181 -11.65 12.94 -6.62
N LEU A 182 -11.12 11.73 -6.74
CA LEU A 182 -9.83 11.34 -6.18
C LEU A 182 -8.68 12.23 -6.66
N ARG A 183 -8.64 12.60 -7.95
CA ARG A 183 -7.65 13.54 -8.50
C ARG A 183 -7.71 14.95 -7.89
N LYS A 184 -8.88 15.35 -7.38
CA LYS A 184 -9.13 16.68 -6.81
C LYS A 184 -8.81 16.73 -5.32
N VAL A 185 -8.67 15.58 -4.65
CA VAL A 185 -8.29 15.49 -3.24
C VAL A 185 -6.93 16.15 -3.02
N LYS A 186 -6.84 17.01 -2.00
CA LYS A 186 -5.60 17.66 -1.58
C LYS A 186 -5.52 17.74 -0.06
N CYS A 187 -4.31 17.63 0.49
CA CYS A 187 -4.06 18.04 1.87
C CYS A 187 -3.63 19.51 1.86
N LYS A 188 -4.51 20.42 2.31
CA LYS A 188 -4.20 21.86 2.38
C LYS A 188 -3.57 22.23 3.72
N ASP A 189 -3.93 21.51 4.77
CA ASP A 189 -3.49 21.76 6.14
C ASP A 189 -2.02 21.36 6.34
N SER A 190 -1.18 22.33 6.72
CA SER A 190 0.24 22.10 7.02
C SER A 190 0.47 21.30 8.29
N VAL A 191 -0.42 21.43 9.28
CA VAL A 191 -0.36 20.67 10.54
C VAL A 191 -0.59 19.20 10.26
N LEU A 192 -1.60 18.86 9.44
CA LEU A 192 -1.87 17.47 9.05
C LEU A 192 -0.72 16.85 8.22
N LYS A 193 -0.09 17.63 7.34
CA LYS A 193 1.12 17.18 6.61
C LYS A 193 2.25 16.82 7.58
N GLN A 194 2.50 17.70 8.56
CA GLN A 194 3.55 17.49 9.54
C GLN A 194 3.24 16.31 10.47
N LEU A 195 1.97 16.13 10.83
CA LEU A 195 1.49 14.99 11.61
C LEU A 195 1.80 13.67 10.91
N ILE A 196 1.44 13.54 9.63
CA ILE A 196 1.71 12.31 8.84
C ILE A 196 3.21 12.04 8.76
N TYR A 197 4.02 13.07 8.48
CA TYR A 197 5.47 12.95 8.43
C TYR A 197 6.05 12.46 9.78
N ASN A 198 5.59 13.04 10.89
CA ASN A 198 6.06 12.68 12.21
C ASN A 198 5.64 11.26 12.60
N LEU A 199 4.43 10.84 12.21
CA LEU A 199 3.93 9.48 12.48
C LEU A 199 4.69 8.42 11.67
N GLU A 200 4.98 8.67 10.38
CA GLU A 200 5.85 7.83 9.56
C GLU A 200 7.24 7.70 10.18
N PHE A 201 7.80 8.83 10.65
CA PHE A 201 9.09 8.82 11.33
C PHE A 201 9.07 7.97 12.60
N LEU A 202 8.04 8.09 13.44
CA LEU A 202 7.87 7.28 14.64
C LEU A 202 7.78 5.78 14.33
N ILE A 203 6.99 5.40 13.32
CA ILE A 203 6.89 4.00 12.87
C ILE A 203 8.27 3.51 12.43
N ARG A 204 8.99 4.28 11.61
CA ARG A 204 10.33 3.89 11.16
C ARG A 204 11.32 3.74 12.32
N VAL A 205 11.29 4.62 13.31
CA VAL A 205 12.13 4.50 14.52
C VAL A 205 11.74 3.24 15.31
N SER A 206 10.44 3.00 15.51
CA SER A 206 9.92 1.81 16.18
C SER A 206 10.39 0.51 15.51
N LEU A 207 10.22 0.41 14.20
CA LEU A 207 10.63 -0.76 13.44
C LEU A 207 12.14 -0.95 13.46
N ASN A 208 12.94 0.12 13.35
CA ASN A 208 14.40 0.02 13.48
C ASN A 208 14.82 -0.42 14.88
N LYS A 209 14.19 0.10 15.94
CA LYS A 209 14.52 -0.29 17.32
C LYS A 209 14.20 -1.76 17.56
N LYS A 210 13.06 -2.24 17.06
CA LYS A 210 12.63 -3.63 17.26
C LYS A 210 13.37 -4.62 16.36
N PHE A 211 13.59 -4.28 15.10
CA PHE A 211 14.06 -5.19 14.06
C PHE A 211 15.44 -4.83 13.51
N GLN A 212 16.13 -3.79 13.96
CA GLN A 212 17.50 -3.39 13.58
C GLN A 212 17.74 -3.07 12.09
N LYS A 213 16.81 -3.42 11.17
CA LYS A 213 16.87 -3.18 9.73
C LYS A 213 15.45 -3.20 9.16
N CYS A 214 14.90 -2.04 8.79
CA CYS A 214 13.54 -1.96 8.25
C CYS A 214 13.44 -1.28 6.87
N ASP A 215 14.56 -0.84 6.29
CA ASP A 215 14.56 0.14 5.19
C ASP A 215 13.83 -0.32 3.91
N ILE A 216 13.68 -1.63 3.67
CA ILE A 216 12.99 -2.12 2.46
C ILE A 216 11.48 -2.13 2.62
N TYR A 217 10.96 -2.72 3.71
CA TYR A 217 9.51 -2.77 3.95
C TYR A 217 8.91 -1.37 4.01
N THR A 218 9.62 -0.47 4.70
CA THR A 218 9.19 0.93 4.87
C THR A 218 9.26 1.76 3.58
N LYS A 219 9.74 1.21 2.45
CA LYS A 219 9.90 2.00 1.22
C LYS A 219 8.57 2.28 0.53
N ASP A 220 7.68 1.28 0.47
CA ASP A 220 6.41 1.39 -0.25
C ASP A 220 5.21 1.56 0.69
N GLU A 221 5.36 1.24 1.98
CA GLU A 221 4.34 1.46 3.02
C GLU A 221 3.84 2.92 3.07
N PRO A 222 4.69 3.97 3.03
CA PRO A 222 4.21 5.35 2.97
C PRO A 222 3.34 5.64 1.73
N SER A 223 3.63 4.98 0.59
CA SER A 223 2.83 5.13 -0.64
C SER A 223 1.45 4.50 -0.49
N LEU A 224 1.35 3.35 0.19
CA LEU A 224 0.09 2.68 0.51
C LEU A 224 -0.74 3.54 1.46
N ILE A 225 -0.17 3.96 2.60
CA ILE A 225 -0.86 4.79 3.59
C ILE A 225 -1.37 6.08 2.95
N LYS A 226 -0.54 6.74 2.13
CA LYS A 226 -0.98 7.89 1.34
C LYS A 226 -2.16 7.54 0.42
N GLY A 227 -2.13 6.39 -0.26
CA GLY A 227 -3.27 5.90 -1.05
C GLY A 227 -4.54 5.81 -0.21
N LEU A 228 -4.48 5.12 0.93
CA LEU A 228 -5.60 4.93 1.85
C LEU A 228 -6.19 6.26 2.35
N ILE A 229 -5.36 7.26 2.68
CA ILE A 229 -5.82 8.60 3.09
C ILE A 229 -6.65 9.24 1.97
N TYR A 230 -6.17 9.16 0.74
CA TYR A 230 -6.87 9.73 -0.42
C TYR A 230 -8.15 8.97 -0.74
N PHE A 231 -8.14 7.63 -0.60
CA PHE A 231 -9.32 6.80 -0.76
C PHE A 231 -10.39 7.18 0.27
N SER A 232 -10.02 7.40 1.53
CA SER A 232 -10.94 7.87 2.58
C SER A 232 -11.61 9.19 2.24
N ALA A 233 -10.83 10.19 1.82
CA ALA A 233 -11.39 11.48 1.43
C ALA A 233 -12.35 11.33 0.22
N ALA A 234 -11.95 10.55 -0.80
CA ALA A 234 -12.73 10.36 -2.01
C ALA A 234 -14.01 9.53 -1.79
N ALA A 235 -13.97 8.49 -0.96
CA ALA A 235 -15.13 7.69 -0.56
C ALA A 235 -16.21 8.55 0.10
N ASN A 236 -15.79 9.53 0.90
CA ASN A 236 -16.66 10.53 1.51
C ASN A 236 -17.04 11.71 0.59
N LYS A 237 -16.72 11.61 -0.72
CA LYS A 237 -16.96 12.65 -1.74
C LYS A 237 -16.32 14.01 -1.40
N ARG A 238 -15.27 14.01 -0.58
CA ARG A 238 -14.50 15.21 -0.20
C ARG A 238 -13.32 15.42 -1.14
N ASN A 239 -12.93 16.68 -1.32
CA ASN A 239 -11.71 17.08 -2.04
C ASN A 239 -10.60 17.59 -1.10
N THR A 240 -10.82 17.51 0.21
CA THR A 240 -9.88 17.90 1.24
C THR A 240 -9.73 16.76 2.24
N ILE A 241 -8.48 16.47 2.59
CA ILE A 241 -8.12 15.51 3.64
C ILE A 241 -8.41 16.13 5.01
N THR A 242 -9.00 15.33 5.90
CA THR A 242 -9.22 15.65 7.32
C THR A 242 -8.45 14.68 8.21
N GLU A 243 -8.46 14.93 9.51
CA GLU A 243 -7.89 14.06 10.55
C GLU A 243 -8.46 12.65 10.51
N GLU A 244 -9.77 12.53 10.32
CA GLU A 244 -10.48 11.25 10.21
C GLU A 244 -9.92 10.37 9.10
N ASP A 245 -9.55 10.96 7.94
CA ASP A 245 -8.96 10.19 6.84
C ASP A 245 -7.61 9.58 7.21
N ILE A 246 -6.84 10.29 8.03
CA ILE A 246 -5.54 9.85 8.51
C ILE A 246 -5.74 8.68 9.47
N ILE A 247 -6.62 8.84 10.46
CA ILE A 247 -6.95 7.79 11.43
C ILE A 247 -7.44 6.54 10.69
N LYS A 248 -8.40 6.70 9.78
CA LYS A 248 -9.00 5.60 9.02
C LYS A 248 -7.95 4.88 8.18
N ALA A 249 -7.06 5.60 7.50
CA ALA A 249 -5.98 5.00 6.72
C ALA A 249 -5.00 4.18 7.57
N TYR A 250 -4.57 4.70 8.72
CA TYR A 250 -3.68 3.97 9.62
C TYR A 250 -4.36 2.76 10.25
N ASN A 251 -5.63 2.89 10.68
CA ASN A 251 -6.41 1.76 11.19
C ASN A 251 -6.58 0.67 10.12
N THR A 252 -6.89 1.06 8.88
CA THR A 252 -6.97 0.15 7.74
C THR A 252 -5.65 -0.59 7.55
N HIS A 253 -4.53 0.12 7.54
CA HIS A 253 -3.20 -0.45 7.38
C HIS A 253 -2.87 -1.46 8.50
N PHE A 254 -3.01 -1.07 9.77
CA PHE A 254 -2.69 -1.99 10.88
C PHE A 254 -3.65 -3.18 10.99
N LYS A 255 -4.89 -3.01 10.54
CA LYS A 255 -5.83 -4.12 10.41
C LYS A 255 -5.40 -5.06 9.28
N LEU A 256 -5.00 -4.51 8.15
CA LEU A 256 -4.46 -5.27 7.01
C LEU A 256 -3.21 -6.07 7.40
N LEU A 257 -2.27 -5.49 8.16
CA LEU A 257 -1.08 -6.20 8.65
C LEU A 257 -1.39 -7.44 9.50
N LYS A 258 -2.53 -7.45 10.18
CA LYS A 258 -2.96 -8.56 11.04
C LYS A 258 -3.89 -9.54 10.35
N THR A 259 -4.31 -9.21 9.14
CA THR A 259 -5.29 -10.00 8.41
C THR A 259 -4.59 -11.14 7.70
N ASP A 260 -5.17 -12.33 7.78
CA ASP A 260 -4.80 -13.41 6.89
C ASP A 260 -5.39 -13.14 5.51
N VAL A 261 -4.57 -12.58 4.62
CA VAL A 261 -5.02 -12.21 3.27
C VAL A 261 -5.27 -13.43 2.37
N THR A 262 -4.96 -14.65 2.82
CA THR A 262 -5.25 -15.88 2.09
C THR A 262 -6.73 -16.25 2.09
N HIS A 263 -7.52 -15.65 3.00
CA HIS A 263 -8.98 -15.80 3.05
C HIS A 263 -9.74 -15.08 1.93
N TYR A 264 -9.05 -14.37 1.04
CA TYR A 264 -9.63 -13.68 -0.11
C TYR A 264 -9.26 -14.45 -1.39
N PRO A 265 -9.97 -15.56 -1.70
CA PRO A 265 -9.69 -16.34 -2.89
C PRO A 265 -10.09 -15.56 -4.15
N LEU A 266 -9.57 -16.02 -5.30
CA LEU A 266 -10.04 -15.60 -6.62
C LEU A 266 -11.57 -15.56 -6.67
N ARG A 267 -12.13 -14.40 -7.07
CA ARG A 267 -13.58 -14.23 -7.17
C ARG A 267 -14.19 -15.17 -8.20
N GLU A 268 -15.41 -15.64 -7.90
CA GLU A 268 -16.08 -16.65 -8.70
C GLU A 268 -16.42 -16.16 -10.13
N ASP A 269 -16.76 -14.88 -10.28
CA ASP A 269 -17.05 -14.25 -11.58
C ASP A 269 -15.81 -14.22 -12.49
N VAL A 270 -14.62 -14.02 -11.91
CA VAL A 270 -13.35 -14.09 -12.65
C VAL A 270 -13.01 -15.53 -13.02
N PHE A 271 -13.20 -16.47 -12.09
CA PHE A 271 -12.98 -17.90 -12.34
C PHE A 271 -13.89 -18.44 -13.45
N LYS A 272 -15.16 -18.04 -13.48
CA LYS A 272 -16.14 -18.42 -14.50
C LYS A 272 -15.99 -17.62 -15.81
N SER A 273 -15.09 -16.65 -15.88
CA SER A 273 -14.92 -15.82 -17.08
C SER A 273 -14.35 -16.65 -18.24
N THR A 274 -14.80 -16.34 -19.46
CA THR A 274 -14.29 -16.99 -20.70
C THR A 274 -12.78 -16.78 -20.90
N ASN A 275 -12.22 -15.76 -20.25
CA ASN A 275 -10.80 -15.43 -20.33
C ASN A 275 -9.96 -16.14 -19.27
N TYR A 276 -10.54 -16.83 -18.27
CA TYR A 276 -9.82 -17.39 -17.12
C TYR A 276 -8.63 -18.29 -17.53
N ASN A 277 -8.82 -19.18 -18.50
CA ASN A 277 -7.73 -20.05 -18.96
C ASN A 277 -6.59 -19.27 -19.62
N SER A 278 -6.92 -18.22 -20.38
CA SER A 278 -5.92 -17.31 -20.96
C SER A 278 -5.16 -16.56 -19.87
N ILE A 279 -5.89 -16.08 -18.87
CA ILE A 279 -5.37 -15.37 -17.70
C ILE A 279 -4.40 -16.27 -16.92
N LYS A 280 -4.82 -17.49 -16.56
CA LYS A 280 -4.02 -18.46 -15.82
C LYS A 280 -2.77 -18.89 -16.61
N ALA A 281 -2.92 -19.22 -17.90
CA ALA A 281 -1.80 -19.64 -18.74
C ALA A 281 -0.72 -18.55 -18.85
N LYS A 282 -1.15 -17.28 -18.97
CA LYS A 282 -0.24 -16.13 -18.96
C LYS A 282 0.48 -16.02 -17.62
N LEU A 283 -0.22 -16.06 -16.49
CA LEU A 283 0.41 -16.02 -15.17
C LEU A 283 1.46 -17.12 -14.98
N VAL A 284 1.13 -18.36 -15.36
CA VAL A 284 2.08 -19.50 -15.31
C VAL A 284 3.32 -19.23 -16.16
N HIS A 285 3.14 -18.74 -17.40
CA HIS A 285 4.25 -18.38 -18.27
C HIS A 285 5.19 -17.34 -17.63
N TYR A 286 4.64 -16.34 -16.94
CA TYR A 286 5.45 -15.31 -16.27
C TYR A 286 6.13 -15.80 -15.00
N SER A 287 5.44 -16.58 -14.17
CA SER A 287 6.04 -17.17 -12.97
C SER A 287 7.25 -18.03 -13.32
N LEU A 288 7.14 -18.87 -14.36
CA LEU A 288 8.25 -19.68 -14.86
C LEU A 288 9.45 -18.84 -15.33
N LYS A 289 9.22 -17.73 -16.03
CA LYS A 289 10.29 -16.86 -16.54
C LYS A 289 10.97 -16.01 -15.47
N LEU A 290 10.26 -15.74 -14.38
CA LEU A 290 10.80 -15.00 -13.23
C LEU A 290 11.58 -15.88 -12.26
N GLY A 291 11.72 -17.18 -12.55
CA GLY A 291 12.37 -18.13 -11.66
C GLY A 291 11.57 -18.42 -10.40
N ILE A 292 10.25 -18.15 -10.41
CA ILE A 292 9.34 -18.59 -9.35
C ILE A 292 9.08 -20.07 -9.62
N THR A 293 9.88 -20.92 -8.99
CA THR A 293 9.80 -22.37 -9.20
C THR A 293 8.53 -22.93 -8.58
N HIS A 294 7.79 -23.72 -9.35
CA HIS A 294 6.62 -24.44 -8.87
C HIS A 294 7.03 -25.51 -7.85
N GLY A 295 6.52 -25.38 -6.62
CA GLY A 295 6.31 -26.50 -5.71
C GLY A 295 4.86 -26.98 -5.83
#